data_AF-A0A3C1GCW9-F1
#
_entry.id   AF-A0A3C1GCW9-F1
#
_cell.length_a   1.000
_cell.length_b   1.000
_cell.length_c   1.000
_cell.angle_alpha   90.00
_cell.angle_beta   90.00
_cell.angle_gamma   90.00
#
_symmetry.space_group_name_H-M   'P 1'
#
loop_
_entity.id
_entity.type
_entity.pdbx_description
1 polymer ?
#
loop_
_entity_poly.entity_id
_entity_poly.type
_entity_poly.pdbx_seq_one_letter_code
_entity_poly.pdbx_strand_id
1 'polypeptide(L)' 'MLVERLAKRIKALREQRGLSQESLAAKAGVSRGYLARLETGRHDPTVGTVEKLAKALRIKVTDLLK' A
#
# COMPACT_ATOMS: atom_id res chain seq x y z
N MET A 1 10.38 -4.13 11.51
CA MET A 1 10.03 -5.54 11.16
C MET A 1 9.25 -5.56 9.84
N LEU A 2 9.08 -6.69 9.12
CA LEU A 2 8.59 -6.80 7.74
C LEU A 2 7.49 -5.79 7.32
N VAL A 3 6.50 -5.56 8.19
CA VAL A 3 5.38 -4.61 8.04
C VAL A 3 5.82 -3.17 7.76
N GLU A 4 6.83 -2.66 8.45
CA GLU A 4 7.36 -1.31 8.22
C GLU A 4 8.00 -1.18 6.86
N ARG A 5 8.72 -2.21 6.38
CA ARG A 5 9.32 -2.20 5.05
C ARG A 5 8.25 -2.16 3.97
N LEU A 6 7.23 -3.00 4.13
CA LEU A 6 6.06 -3.02 3.24
C LEU A 6 5.35 -1.66 3.21
N ALA A 7 5.06 -1.10 4.39
CA ALA A 7 4.40 0.20 4.54
C ALA A 7 5.19 1.32 3.83
N LYS A 8 6.50 1.40 4.07
CA LYS A 8 7.39 2.37 3.41
C LYS A 8 7.43 2.17 1.90
N ARG A 9 7.45 0.92 1.43
CA ARG A 9 7.46 0.60 0.00
C ARG A 9 6.17 1.04 -0.70
N ILE A 10 5.01 0.77 -0.09
CA ILE A 10 3.70 1.22 -0.60
C ILE A 10 3.67 2.74 -0.69
N LYS A 11 4.09 3.44 0.38
CA LYS A 11 4.14 4.90 0.42
C LYS A 11 5.04 5.46 -0.68
N ALA A 12 6.26 4.93 -0.83
CA ALA A 12 7.22 5.38 -1.84
C ALA A 12 6.67 5.19 -3.26
N LEU A 13 6.08 4.02 -3.56
CA LEU A 13 5.49 3.73 -4.86
C LEU A 13 4.25 4.58 -5.17
N ARG A 14 3.49 4.94 -4.13
CA ARG A 14 2.36 5.87 -4.24
C ARG A 14 2.86 7.25 -4.63
N GLU A 15 3.87 7.76 -3.92
CA GLU A 15 4.47 9.08 -4.15
C GLU A 15 5.16 9.16 -5.51
N GLN A 16 5.92 8.14 -5.91
CA GLN A 16 6.56 8.05 -7.23
C GLN A 16 5.53 8.12 -8.38
N ARG A 17 4.30 7.67 -8.15
CA ARG A 17 3.20 7.73 -9.13
C ARG A 17 2.34 8.98 -9.01
N GLY A 18 2.69 9.93 -8.14
CA GLY A 18 1.92 11.15 -7.92
C GLY A 18 0.52 10.90 -7.35
N LEU A 19 0.30 9.76 -6.68
CA LEU A 19 -1.00 9.40 -6.14
C LEU A 19 -1.18 9.97 -4.73
N SER A 20 -2.34 10.57 -4.46
CA SER A 20 -2.76 10.85 -3.08
C SER A 20 -3.16 9.56 -2.37
N GLN A 21 -3.20 9.58 -1.02
CA GLN A 21 -3.74 8.46 -0.25
C GLN A 21 -5.20 8.16 -0.62
N GLU A 22 -6.00 9.21 -0.85
CA GLU A 22 -7.38 9.10 -1.34
C GLU A 22 -7.43 8.29 -2.66
N SER A 23 -6.58 8.65 -3.62
CA SER A 23 -6.57 8.05 -4.96
C SER A 23 -6.13 6.59 -4.93
N LEU A 24 -5.08 6.27 -4.17
CA LEU A 24 -4.63 4.88 -4.04
C LEU A 24 -5.66 4.03 -3.29
N ALA A 25 -6.25 4.57 -2.22
CA ALA A 25 -7.26 3.87 -1.44
C ALA A 25 -8.49 3.53 -2.29
N ALA A 26 -8.98 4.51 -3.08
CA ALA A 26 -10.06 4.30 -4.02
C ALA A 26 -9.72 3.24 -5.08
N LYS A 27 -8.54 3.31 -5.70
CA LYS A 27 -8.07 2.31 -6.69
C LYS A 27 -7.94 0.90 -6.10
N ALA A 28 -7.53 0.79 -4.84
CA ALA A 28 -7.36 -0.48 -4.15
C ALA A 28 -8.65 -1.00 -3.49
N GLY A 29 -9.74 -0.21 -3.46
CA GLY A 29 -10.96 -0.59 -2.77
C GLY A 29 -10.78 -0.75 -1.26
N VAL A 30 -10.00 0.15 -0.65
CA VAL A 30 -9.81 0.26 0.81
C VAL A 30 -10.15 1.67 1.27
N SER A 31 -10.35 1.88 2.57
CA SER A 31 -10.58 3.24 3.09
C SER A 31 -9.28 4.04 3.15
N ARG A 32 -9.36 5.36 2.95
CA ARG A 32 -8.22 6.29 3.11
C ARG A 32 -7.58 6.16 4.49
N GLY A 33 -8.39 6.08 5.54
CA GLY A 33 -7.92 5.93 6.92
C GLY A 33 -7.23 4.59 7.18
N TYR A 34 -7.63 3.52 6.49
CA TYR A 34 -6.92 2.25 6.53
C TYR A 34 -5.54 2.37 5.84
N LEU A 35 -5.49 2.95 4.64
CA LEU A 35 -4.23 3.18 3.93
C LEU A 35 -3.26 4.07 4.72
N ALA A 36 -3.75 5.14 5.33
CA ALA A 36 -2.93 6.03 6.16
C ALA A 36 -2.31 5.27 7.34
N ARG A 37 -3.09 4.46 8.07
CA ARG A 37 -2.58 3.60 9.15
C ARG A 37 -1.58 2.56 8.64
N LEU A 38 -1.86 1.94 7.49
CA LEU A 38 -0.97 0.99 6.86
C LEU A 38 0.39 1.63 6.55
N GLU A 39 0.42 2.82 5.97
CA GLU A 39 1.66 3.55 5.62
C GLU A 39 2.50 3.94 6.85
N THR A 40 1.92 3.95 8.07
CA THR A 40 2.68 4.14 9.31
C THR A 40 3.39 2.88 9.81
N GLY A 41 3.12 1.71 9.22
CA GLY A 41 3.69 0.43 9.66
C GLY A 41 3.11 -0.11 10.96
N ARG A 42 2.06 0.52 11.50
CA ARG A 42 1.41 0.15 12.77
C ARG A 42 0.30 -0.88 12.64
N HIS A 43 0.01 -1.34 11.42
CA HIS A 43 -1.10 -2.27 11.18
C HIS A 43 -0.67 -3.33 10.17
N ASP A 44 -0.88 -4.59 10.53
CA ASP A 44 -0.63 -5.70 9.62
C ASP A 44 -1.72 -5.77 8.55
N PRO A 45 -1.37 -5.71 7.25
CA PRO A 45 -2.31 -5.96 6.18
C PRO A 45 -2.55 -7.46 6.01
N THR A 46 -3.76 -7.81 5.58
CA THR A 46 -4.03 -9.17 5.09
C THR A 46 -3.39 -9.36 3.71
N VAL A 47 -3.15 -10.61 3.31
CA VAL A 47 -2.66 -10.95 1.97
C VAL A 47 -3.55 -10.32 0.88
N GLY A 48 -4.88 -10.41 1.02
CA GLY A 48 -5.81 -9.81 0.07
C GLY A 48 -5.71 -8.28 -0.03
N THR A 49 -5.39 -7.58 1.07
CA THR A 49 -5.10 -6.14 1.01
C THR A 49 -3.83 -5.86 0.21
N VAL A 50 -2.77 -6.64 0.44
CA VAL A 50 -1.50 -6.48 -0.27
C VAL A 50 -1.69 -6.71 -1.77
N GLU A 51 -2.48 -7.71 -2.16
CA GLU A 51 -2.84 -7.95 -3.57
C GLU A 51 -3.61 -6.79 -4.20
N LYS A 52 -4.61 -6.26 -3.49
CA LYS A 52 -5.38 -5.09 -3.94
C LYS A 52 -4.47 -3.87 -4.17
N LEU A 53 -3.54 -3.60 -3.25
CA LEU A 53 -2.60 -2.49 -3.36
C LEU A 53 -1.60 -2.70 -4.49
N ALA A 54 -1.06 -3.92 -4.65
CA ALA A 54 -0.19 -4.26 -5.77
C ALA A 54 -0.90 -4.04 -7.12
N LYS A 55 -2.16 -4.48 -7.23
CA LYS A 55 -3.00 -4.27 -8.42
C LYS A 55 -3.25 -2.78 -8.69
N ALA A 56 -3.59 -2.00 -7.65
CA ALA A 56 -3.81 -0.56 -7.76
C ALA A 56 -2.55 0.21 -8.17
N LEU A 57 -1.39 -0.25 -7.71
CA LEU A 57 -0.07 0.27 -8.08
C LEU A 57 0.44 -0.32 -9.41
N ARG A 58 -0.26 -1.26 -10.03
CA ARG A 58 0.15 -1.94 -11.28
C ARG A 58 1.55 -2.60 -11.17
N ILE A 59 1.78 -3.33 -10.09
CA ILE A 59 3.02 -4.10 -9.86
C ILE A 59 2.68 -5.52 -9.35
N LYS A 60 3.68 -6.40 -9.28
CA LYS A 60 3.51 -7.71 -8.64
C LYS A 60 3.59 -7.55 -7.12
N VAL A 61 2.91 -8.43 -6.39
CA VAL A 61 3.00 -8.47 -4.91
C VAL A 61 4.43 -8.65 -4.44
N THR A 62 5.24 -9.44 -5.15
CA THR A 62 6.66 -9.62 -4.86
C THR A 62 7.47 -8.33 -4.92
N ASP A 63 7.05 -7.34 -5.72
CA ASP A 63 7.73 -6.04 -5.83
C ASP A 63 7.46 -5.14 -4.62
N LEU A 64 6.45 -5.46 -3.81
CA LEU A 64 6.19 -4.84 -2.51
C LEU A 64 7.09 -5.40 -1.40
N LEU A 65 7.66 -6.59 -1.60
CA LEU A 65 8.49 -7.30 -0.62
C LEU A 65 10.00 -7.14 -0.87
N LYS A 66 10.39 -6.49 -1.98
CA LYS A 66 11.77 -6.09 -2.31
C LYS A 66 12.14 -4.79 -1.60
#